data_AF-A0AA43S147-F1
#
_entry.id   AF-A0AA43S147-F1
#
_cell.length_a   1.000
_cell.length_b   1.000
_cell.length_c   1.000
_cell.angle_alpha   90.00
_cell.angle_beta   90.00
_cell.angle_gamma   90.00
#
_symmetry.space_group_name_H-M   'P 1'
#
loop_
_entity.id
_entity.type
_entity.pdbx_description
1 polymer ?
#
loop_
_entity_poly.entity_id
_entity_poly.type
_entity_poly.pdbx_seq_one_letter_code
_entity_poly.pdbx_strand_id
1 'polypeptide(L)'
;MATEAQENVEETIDSEVWLEMIYKLLSENEVRRMAAIVQPPIQGFKNPVKAPPAMLRKKTVEKIKKFTNPVSWMEKWYDPNITKVKEAKIDFEEFCHTYRIGDTVTPAEAVAVTGILFPALFNESVVKMQQNIEEKKHPLEELGTKKLAFKRQLQIKALAWEDPPASDAVRFLMEEALNLNPEIEGSLKEWLQEKGSVESGEIALLASTKMGEISKWTEGEKAAFFQMAFHDSQKAVWKIMTDLLKEKGDLEREDKAKERRLKRLEKLNTDREEADAALKKEIGGLEGKLAAAEAELEKTRTSMQAEKDSLMQQHISLTQAAAARESDDFRLVKESDFVLITRSDREDYANLLPAEQIITIRDTQDLLEHQLESGIKYIFVHSDSFSSKEQFYLDELIEAYDRPFKSVSGGVSAVTRQIIYYFEGAMINEINT
;
A
#
# COMPACT_ATOMS: atom_id res chain seq x y z
N MET A 1 69.83 20.55 74.62
CA MET A 1 69.31 20.56 73.24
C MET A 1 68.07 19.69 73.23
N ALA A 2 66.91 20.33 73.37
CA ALA A 2 65.61 19.67 73.39
C ALA A 2 65.15 19.53 71.94
N THR A 3 64.83 18.31 71.54
CA THR A 3 64.14 17.98 70.30
C THR A 3 62.72 18.53 70.38
N GLU A 4 62.42 19.50 69.53
CA GLU A 4 61.04 19.96 69.27
C GLU A 4 60.26 18.78 68.67
N ALA A 5 59.34 18.24 69.47
CA ALA A 5 58.29 17.36 68.97
C ALA A 5 57.35 18.22 68.12
N GLN A 6 57.29 17.96 66.81
CA GLN A 6 56.21 18.45 65.97
C GLN A 6 54.91 17.83 66.50
N GLU A 7 54.13 18.65 67.21
CA GLU A 7 52.73 18.36 67.48
C GLU A 7 52.01 18.22 66.12
N ASN A 8 51.60 16.99 65.79
CA ASN A 8 50.59 16.76 64.75
C ASN A 8 49.29 17.41 65.21
N VAL A 9 49.09 18.67 64.84
CA VAL A 9 47.78 19.30 64.91
C VAL A 9 46.91 18.56 63.90
N GLU A 10 45.98 17.72 64.36
CA GLU A 10 44.90 17.21 63.52
C GLU A 10 44.14 18.43 62.98
N GLU A 11 44.45 18.83 61.74
CA GLU A 11 43.79 19.96 61.11
C GLU A 11 42.31 19.63 60.94
N THR A 12 41.47 20.37 61.65
CA THR A 12 40.03 20.15 61.68
C THR A 12 39.38 20.80 60.47
N ILE A 13 38.54 20.04 59.77
CA ILE A 13 37.73 20.55 58.67
C ILE A 13 36.70 21.55 59.19
N ASP A 14 36.45 22.63 58.43
CA ASP A 14 35.25 23.45 58.62
C ASP A 14 33.99 22.63 58.27
N SER A 15 33.51 21.89 59.28
CA SER A 15 32.42 20.94 59.12
C SER A 15 31.10 21.59 58.71
N GLU A 16 30.87 22.85 59.03
CA GLU A 16 29.62 23.53 58.67
C GLU A 16 29.59 23.85 57.18
N VAL A 17 30.67 24.47 56.68
CA VAL A 17 30.83 24.81 55.27
C VAL A 17 30.89 23.56 54.40
N TRP A 18 31.65 22.55 54.83
CA TRP A 18 31.77 21.27 54.15
C TRP A 18 30.43 20.56 53.99
N LEU A 19 29.66 20.43 55.06
CA LEU A 19 28.33 19.82 55.01
C LEU A 19 27.38 20.60 54.11
N GLU A 20 27.40 21.93 54.17
CA GLU A 20 26.54 22.76 53.31
C GLU A 20 26.82 22.51 51.82
N MET A 21 28.09 22.42 51.43
CA MET A 21 28.48 22.13 50.04
C MET A 21 28.00 20.76 49.59
N ILE A 22 28.18 19.72 50.42
CA ILE A 22 27.66 18.37 50.12
C ILE A 22 26.15 18.42 49.90
N TYR A 23 25.41 19.06 50.81
CA TYR A 23 23.95 19.09 50.74
C TYR A 23 23.38 19.87 49.56
N LYS A 24 24.10 20.89 49.06
CA LYS A 24 23.76 21.59 47.82
C LYS A 24 23.91 20.66 46.60
N LEU A 25 24.87 19.74 46.64
CA LEU A 25 25.23 18.87 45.52
C LEU A 25 24.47 17.55 45.45
N LEU A 26 23.85 17.10 46.56
CA LEU A 26 23.10 15.84 46.54
C LEU A 26 22.01 15.85 45.46
N SER A 27 21.93 14.81 44.65
CA SER A 27 20.80 14.53 43.77
C SER A 27 19.54 14.18 44.57
N GLU A 28 18.37 14.23 43.92
CA GLU A 28 17.12 13.78 44.57
C GLU A 28 17.18 12.32 45.02
N ASN A 29 17.83 11.47 44.24
CA ASN A 29 18.00 10.05 44.57
C ASN A 29 18.88 9.85 45.81
N GLU A 30 19.98 10.59 45.95
CA GLU A 30 20.81 10.57 47.14
C GLU A 30 20.06 11.08 48.37
N VAL A 31 19.31 12.18 48.24
CA VAL A 31 18.47 12.71 49.33
C VAL A 31 17.44 11.67 49.79
N ARG A 32 16.79 10.94 48.88
CA ARG A 32 15.83 9.88 49.21
C ARG A 32 16.49 8.69 49.90
N ARG A 33 17.67 8.26 49.44
CA ARG A 33 18.45 7.18 50.08
C ARG A 33 18.84 7.56 51.52
N MET A 34 19.36 8.77 51.72
CA MET A 34 19.69 9.28 53.05
C MET A 34 18.44 9.39 53.93
N ALA A 35 17.33 9.90 53.40
CA ALA A 35 16.08 10.01 54.14
C ALA A 35 15.48 8.67 54.57
N ALA A 36 15.69 7.60 53.79
CA ALA A 36 15.22 6.26 54.15
C ALA A 36 15.90 5.71 55.42
N ILE A 37 17.17 6.07 55.62
CA ILE A 37 17.98 5.66 56.77
C ILE A 37 17.76 6.59 57.96
N VAL A 38 17.84 7.89 57.69
CA VAL A 38 17.75 8.91 58.73
C VAL A 38 16.31 9.09 59.23
N GLN A 39 15.31 8.75 58.40
CA GLN A 39 13.87 8.85 58.70
C GLN A 39 13.49 10.18 59.36
N PRO A 40 13.64 11.32 58.66
CA PRO A 40 13.31 12.62 59.23
C PRO A 40 11.81 12.77 59.50
N PRO A 41 11.39 13.40 60.60
CA PRO A 41 9.98 13.67 60.85
C PRO A 41 9.48 14.74 59.87
N ILE A 42 8.51 14.39 59.02
CA ILE A 42 7.87 15.31 58.07
C ILE A 42 6.36 15.30 58.33
N GLN A 43 5.81 16.46 58.68
CA GLN A 43 4.39 16.61 58.98
C GLN A 43 3.53 16.21 57.76
N GLY A 44 2.51 15.38 57.98
CA GLY A 44 1.63 14.87 56.93
C GLY A 44 2.13 13.62 56.19
N PHE A 45 3.35 13.16 56.46
CA PHE A 45 3.93 11.99 55.78
C PHE A 45 4.34 10.88 56.76
N LYS A 46 3.62 9.76 56.74
CA LYS A 46 4.00 8.54 57.48
C LYS A 46 5.29 7.90 56.94
N ASN A 47 5.53 8.01 55.64
CA ASN A 47 6.79 7.61 55.00
C ASN A 47 7.48 8.87 54.47
N PRO A 48 8.58 9.34 55.09
CA PRO A 48 9.22 10.59 54.71
C PRO A 48 9.79 10.54 53.30
N VAL A 49 10.16 9.36 52.77
CA VAL A 49 10.68 9.20 51.41
C VAL A 49 9.64 9.59 50.34
N LYS A 50 8.34 9.62 50.67
CA LYS A 50 7.26 10.06 49.77
C LYS A 50 6.98 11.58 49.82
N ALA A 51 7.66 12.32 50.69
CA ALA A 51 7.50 13.76 50.78
C ALA A 51 8.04 14.48 49.52
N PRO A 52 7.55 15.71 49.22
CA PRO A 52 8.09 16.54 48.15
C PRO A 52 9.61 16.73 48.29
N PRO A 53 10.38 16.70 47.18
CA PRO A 53 11.85 16.73 47.21
C PRO A 53 12.45 17.88 48.03
N ALA A 54 11.88 19.09 47.90
CA ALA A 54 12.35 20.27 48.63
C ALA A 54 12.18 20.13 50.15
N MET A 55 11.03 19.62 50.60
CA MET A 55 10.77 19.36 52.02
C MET A 55 11.64 18.21 52.55
N LEU A 56 11.77 17.15 51.76
CA LEU A 56 12.59 15.99 52.10
C LEU A 56 14.05 16.39 52.29
N ARG A 57 14.63 17.14 51.34
CA ARG A 57 15.99 17.66 51.44
C ARG A 57 16.18 18.48 52.71
N LYS A 58 15.33 19.48 52.93
CA LYS A 58 15.43 20.36 54.10
C LYS A 58 15.40 19.57 55.41
N LYS A 59 14.43 18.65 55.57
CA LYS A 59 14.25 17.89 56.81
C LYS A 59 15.30 16.81 57.02
N THR A 60 15.78 16.15 55.96
CA THR A 60 16.91 15.21 56.04
C THR A 60 18.18 15.93 56.47
N VAL A 61 18.51 17.07 55.85
CA VAL A 61 19.67 17.88 56.19
C VAL A 61 19.60 18.40 57.63
N GLU A 62 18.47 18.96 58.05
CA GLU A 62 18.24 19.43 59.43
C GLU A 62 18.45 18.31 60.46
N LYS A 63 18.09 17.05 60.13
CA LYS A 63 18.24 15.92 61.04
C LYS A 63 19.69 15.44 61.11
N ILE A 64 20.40 15.36 59.97
CA ILE A 64 21.81 14.93 59.96
C ILE A 64 22.71 15.98 60.64
N LYS A 65 22.45 17.28 60.45
CA LYS A 65 23.16 18.36 61.17
C LYS A 65 23.02 18.28 62.70
N LYS A 66 22.02 17.57 63.21
CA LYS A 66 21.81 17.35 64.67
C LYS A 66 22.53 16.12 65.20
N PHE A 67 23.18 15.32 64.36
CA PHE A 67 23.99 14.21 64.84
C PHE A 67 25.23 14.75 65.56
N THR A 68 25.61 14.09 66.65
CA THR A 68 26.74 14.49 67.51
C THR A 68 28.07 14.51 66.74
N ASN A 69 28.22 13.68 65.70
CA ASN A 69 29.37 13.70 64.81
C ASN A 69 28.92 13.47 63.35
N PRO A 70 28.58 14.53 62.63
CA PRO A 70 28.15 14.44 61.24
C PRO A 70 29.25 13.90 60.31
N VAL A 71 30.53 14.20 60.62
CA VAL A 71 31.69 13.76 59.83
C VAL A 71 31.82 12.24 59.90
N SER A 72 31.75 11.65 61.10
CA SER A 72 31.78 10.18 61.27
C SER A 72 30.59 9.48 60.59
N TRP A 73 29.43 10.13 60.57
CA TRP A 73 28.28 9.59 59.85
C TRP A 73 28.51 9.60 58.33
N MET A 74 29.07 10.69 57.78
CA MET A 74 29.43 10.80 56.36
C MET A 74 30.56 9.85 55.97
N GLU A 75 31.55 9.62 56.84
CA GLU A 75 32.62 8.64 56.61
C GLU A 75 32.03 7.24 56.41
N LYS A 76 31.08 6.82 57.26
CA LYS A 76 30.38 5.54 57.07
C LYS A 76 29.53 5.50 55.81
N TRP A 77 28.93 6.63 55.44
CA TRP A 77 28.07 6.72 54.25
C TRP A 77 28.86 6.59 52.95
N TYR A 78 30.09 7.11 52.92
CA TYR A 78 30.98 7.11 51.75
C TYR A 78 32.16 6.13 51.87
N ASP A 79 32.13 5.25 52.87
CA ASP A 79 33.20 4.32 53.23
C ASP A 79 33.80 3.53 52.05
N PRO A 80 33.01 2.96 51.11
CA PRO A 80 33.59 2.21 49.99
C PRO A 80 34.54 3.03 49.12
N ASN A 81 34.28 4.32 48.95
CA ASN A 81 35.13 5.21 48.14
C ASN A 81 36.32 5.74 48.95
N ILE A 82 36.10 6.04 50.24
CA ILE A 82 37.15 6.46 51.16
C ILE A 82 38.21 5.37 51.30
N THR A 83 37.78 4.13 51.50
CA THR A 83 38.66 2.96 51.63
C THR A 83 39.48 2.73 50.36
N LYS A 84 38.87 2.82 49.18
CA LYS A 84 39.60 2.73 47.89
C LYS A 84 40.72 3.76 47.78
N VAL A 85 40.45 5.02 48.14
CA VAL A 85 41.45 6.09 48.08
C VAL A 85 42.58 5.84 49.10
N LYS A 86 42.24 5.41 50.32
CA LYS A 86 43.21 5.06 51.37
C LYS A 86 44.10 3.87 50.94
N GLU A 87 43.51 2.80 50.43
CA GLU A 87 44.22 1.58 50.02
C GLU A 87 45.14 1.82 48.82
N ALA A 88 44.67 2.60 47.84
CA ALA A 88 45.46 2.96 46.67
C ALA A 88 46.52 4.04 46.96
N LYS A 89 46.52 4.64 48.16
CA LYS A 89 47.43 5.71 48.57
C LYS A 89 47.43 6.91 47.60
N ILE A 90 46.26 7.21 47.05
CA ILE A 90 46.06 8.30 46.10
C ILE A 90 46.27 9.63 46.82
N ASP A 91 47.14 10.48 46.29
CA ASP A 91 47.35 11.83 46.83
C ASP A 91 46.25 12.82 46.40
N PHE A 92 46.18 14.00 47.00
CA PHE A 92 45.10 14.96 46.70
C PHE A 92 45.08 15.42 45.24
N GLU A 93 46.25 15.55 44.61
CA GLU A 93 46.35 16.00 43.23
C GLU A 93 45.83 14.92 42.28
N GLU A 94 46.24 13.67 42.51
CA GLU A 94 45.75 12.49 41.81
C GLU A 94 44.23 12.32 42.03
N PHE A 95 43.76 12.50 43.26
CA PHE A 95 42.33 12.47 43.59
C PHE A 95 41.53 13.51 42.78
N CYS A 96 42.01 14.76 42.70
CA CYS A 96 41.35 15.82 41.93
C CYS A 96 41.27 15.51 40.43
N HIS A 97 42.21 14.75 39.86
CA HIS A 97 42.20 14.37 38.44
C HIS A 97 41.34 13.15 38.17
N THR A 98 41.56 12.05 38.91
CA THR A 98 40.88 10.77 38.70
C THR A 98 39.37 10.91 38.90
N TYR A 99 38.95 11.68 39.89
CA TYR A 99 37.54 11.85 40.23
C TYR A 99 36.87 13.04 39.53
N ARG A 100 37.55 13.70 38.58
CA ARG A 100 36.95 14.66 37.64
C ARG A 100 36.29 13.97 36.44
N ILE A 101 36.62 12.69 36.19
CA ILE A 101 36.19 11.94 35.02
C ILE A 101 35.02 11.00 35.38
N GLY A 102 33.84 11.63 35.51
CA GLY A 102 32.60 11.12 34.93
C GLY A 102 31.79 10.06 35.66
N ASP A 103 32.31 8.86 35.89
CA ASP A 103 31.40 7.69 35.92
C ASP A 103 31.31 6.93 37.25
N THR A 104 32.16 7.24 38.24
CA THR A 104 32.21 6.46 39.49
C THR A 104 31.84 7.22 40.76
N VAL A 105 31.90 8.56 40.76
CA VAL A 105 31.74 9.37 41.98
C VAL A 105 30.93 10.63 41.70
N THR A 106 29.92 10.89 42.52
CA THR A 106 29.07 12.08 42.39
C THR A 106 29.78 13.34 42.89
N PRO A 107 29.38 14.56 42.45
CA PRO A 107 29.95 15.80 42.98
C PRO A 107 29.85 15.92 44.51
N ALA A 108 28.76 15.42 45.11
CA ALA A 108 28.58 15.41 46.56
C ALA A 108 29.58 14.46 47.24
N GLU A 109 29.79 13.27 46.65
CA GLU A 109 30.79 12.30 47.11
C GLU A 109 32.21 12.86 46.99
N ALA A 110 32.54 13.53 45.88
CA ALA A 110 33.86 14.13 45.68
C ALA A 110 34.19 15.15 46.78
N VAL A 111 33.24 16.03 47.12
CA VAL A 111 33.40 16.99 48.24
C VAL A 111 33.50 16.27 49.58
N ALA A 112 32.71 15.22 49.80
CA ALA A 112 32.74 14.46 51.04
C ALA A 112 34.08 13.76 51.27
N VAL A 113 34.57 13.01 50.28
CA VAL A 113 35.86 12.32 50.34
C VAL A 113 37.00 13.32 50.50
N THR A 114 36.94 14.47 49.81
CA THR A 114 37.93 15.54 49.96
C THR A 114 38.04 16.01 51.41
N GLY A 115 36.91 16.30 52.04
CA GLY A 115 36.91 16.80 53.41
C GLY A 115 37.33 15.75 54.45
N ILE A 116 37.06 14.48 54.21
CA ILE A 116 37.41 13.39 55.13
C ILE A 116 38.89 13.01 55.02
N LEU A 117 39.43 12.93 53.80
CA LEU A 117 40.79 12.46 53.55
C LEU A 117 41.83 13.57 53.47
N PHE A 118 41.42 14.76 53.05
CA PHE A 118 42.31 15.89 52.78
C PHE A 118 41.78 17.19 53.42
N PRO A 119 41.55 17.22 54.75
CA PRO A 119 40.90 18.35 55.44
C PRO A 119 41.66 19.68 55.27
N ALA A 120 42.99 19.64 55.31
CA ALA A 120 43.86 20.79 55.05
C ALA A 120 43.59 21.42 53.68
N LEU A 121 43.64 20.57 52.64
CA LEU A 121 43.53 20.97 51.24
C LEU A 121 42.10 21.35 50.88
N PHE A 122 41.10 20.74 51.53
CA PHE A 122 39.73 21.21 51.50
C PHE A 122 39.66 22.65 51.98
N ASN A 123 40.13 22.94 53.20
CA ASN A 123 40.09 24.28 53.81
C ASN A 123 40.78 25.33 52.93
N GLU A 124 41.94 25.01 52.34
CA GLU A 124 42.63 25.87 51.38
C GLU A 124 41.83 26.12 50.09
N SER A 125 41.02 25.15 49.68
CA SER A 125 40.29 25.14 48.40
C SER A 125 38.83 25.56 48.50
N VAL A 126 38.28 25.76 49.71
CA VAL A 126 36.85 26.02 49.96
C VAL A 126 36.28 27.09 49.03
N VAL A 127 36.96 28.25 48.95
CA VAL A 127 36.48 29.40 48.16
C VAL A 127 36.32 29.03 46.68
N LYS A 128 37.32 28.33 46.12
CA LYS A 128 37.30 27.92 44.71
C LYS A 128 36.28 26.82 44.46
N MET A 129 36.16 25.86 45.38
CA MET A 129 35.14 24.81 45.29
C MET A 129 33.73 25.39 45.34
N GLN A 130 33.46 26.37 46.20
CA GLN A 130 32.18 27.06 46.27
C GLN A 130 31.88 27.81 44.96
N GLN A 131 32.86 28.55 44.44
CA GLN A 131 32.75 29.22 43.15
C GLN A 131 32.39 28.22 42.03
N ASN A 132 33.06 27.06 41.98
CA ASN A 132 32.77 26.02 41.00
C ASN A 132 31.32 25.52 41.12
N ILE A 133 30.82 25.29 42.33
CA ILE A 133 29.43 24.86 42.56
C ILE A 133 28.43 25.91 42.07
N GLU A 134 28.68 27.19 42.34
CA GLU A 134 27.83 28.30 41.91
C GLU A 134 27.81 28.47 40.38
N GLU A 135 28.96 28.28 39.74
CA GLU A 135 29.12 28.29 38.28
C GLU A 135 28.60 27.00 37.59
N LYS A 136 28.00 26.07 38.36
CA LYS A 136 27.53 24.75 37.88
C LYS A 136 28.64 23.90 37.23
N LYS A 137 29.86 24.05 37.73
CA LYS A 137 31.06 23.29 37.38
C LYS A 137 31.30 22.15 38.37
N HIS A 138 32.25 21.26 38.05
CA HIS A 138 32.63 20.20 38.99
C HIS A 138 33.33 20.83 40.22
N PRO A 139 33.02 20.44 41.47
CA PRO A 139 33.59 21.08 42.67
C PRO A 139 35.12 21.09 42.69
N LEU A 140 35.76 20.02 42.18
CA LEU A 140 37.21 19.87 42.14
C LEU A 140 37.89 20.51 40.91
N GLU A 141 37.12 21.25 40.09
CA GLU A 141 37.65 21.88 38.89
C GLU A 141 38.76 22.88 39.22
N GLU A 142 39.87 22.79 38.49
CA GLU A 142 41.07 23.64 38.62
C GLU A 142 41.86 23.53 39.94
N LEU A 143 41.48 22.65 40.88
CA LEU A 143 42.21 22.47 42.14
C LEU A 143 43.52 21.69 41.99
N GLY A 144 43.56 20.69 41.08
CA GLY A 144 44.72 19.81 40.88
C GLY A 144 45.75 20.26 39.84
N THR A 145 45.70 21.51 39.35
CA THR A 145 46.46 21.91 38.14
C THR A 145 47.68 22.80 38.38
N LYS A 146 47.84 23.38 39.58
CA LYS A 146 48.87 24.41 39.81
C LYS A 146 50.25 23.89 40.26
N LYS A 147 50.39 22.61 40.64
CA LYS A 147 51.65 22.06 41.20
C LYS A 147 52.17 20.74 40.61
N LEU A 148 51.45 20.08 39.71
CA LEU A 148 52.01 18.91 39.02
C LEU A 148 53.01 19.39 37.95
N ALA A 149 54.30 19.18 38.20
CA ALA A 149 55.33 19.31 37.16
C ALA A 149 54.91 18.52 35.91
N PHE A 150 55.20 19.03 34.72
CA PHE A 150 54.81 18.44 33.42
C PHE A 150 55.03 16.91 33.37
N LYS A 151 56.14 16.43 33.96
CA LYS A 151 56.47 15.00 34.08
C LYS A 151 55.44 14.16 34.88
N ARG A 152 54.83 14.71 35.93
CA ARG A 152 53.88 14.01 36.80
C ARG A 152 52.45 14.04 36.24
N GLN A 153 52.09 15.10 35.49
CA GLN A 153 50.87 15.08 34.66
C GLN A 153 50.92 13.99 33.59
N LEU A 154 52.11 13.73 33.03
CA LEU A 154 52.33 12.65 32.07
C LEU A 154 52.26 11.26 32.73
N GLN A 155 52.78 11.10 33.95
CA GLN A 155 52.67 9.86 34.71
C GLN A 155 51.21 9.52 35.04
N ILE A 156 50.40 10.50 35.43
CA ILE A 156 48.97 10.29 35.70
C ILE A 156 48.20 9.89 34.43
N LYS A 157 48.51 10.50 33.29
CA LYS A 157 47.92 10.10 32.00
C LYS A 157 48.40 8.72 31.53
N ALA A 158 49.62 8.32 31.88
CA ALA A 158 50.15 6.99 31.63
C ALA A 158 49.45 5.91 32.48
N LEU A 159 49.13 6.22 33.75
CA LEU A 159 48.37 5.31 34.63
C LEU A 159 47.00 4.94 34.03
N ALA A 160 46.35 5.86 33.31
CA ALA A 160 45.08 5.57 32.63
C ALA A 160 45.22 4.55 31.48
N TRP A 161 46.40 4.41 30.87
CA TRP A 161 46.70 3.37 29.88
C TRP A 161 47.13 2.04 30.51
N GLU A 162 47.58 2.09 31.75
CA GLU A 162 47.87 0.90 32.56
C GLU A 162 46.59 0.29 33.15
N ASP A 163 45.45 0.98 33.08
CA ASP A 163 44.11 0.48 33.43
C ASP A 163 43.54 -0.40 32.30
N PRO A 164 43.38 -1.73 32.52
CA PRO A 164 42.97 -2.66 31.46
C PRO A 164 41.64 -2.31 30.75
N PRO A 165 40.56 -1.91 31.45
CA PRO A 165 39.30 -1.53 30.80
C PRO A 165 39.43 -0.31 29.89
N ALA A 166 40.22 0.70 30.28
CA ALA A 166 40.45 1.89 29.47
C ALA A 166 41.28 1.56 28.22
N SER A 167 42.32 0.74 28.37
CA SER A 167 43.13 0.25 27.26
C SER A 167 42.31 -0.59 26.26
N ASP A 168 41.46 -1.49 26.76
CA ASP A 168 40.60 -2.33 25.92
C ASP A 168 39.55 -1.50 25.16
N ALA A 169 38.96 -0.48 25.80
CA ALA A 169 38.01 0.42 25.15
C ALA A 169 38.66 1.21 24.01
N VAL A 170 39.89 1.69 24.21
CA VAL A 170 40.63 2.38 23.15
C VAL A 170 41.00 1.41 22.03
N ARG A 171 41.48 0.20 22.35
CA ARG A 171 41.76 -0.84 21.34
C ARG A 171 40.54 -1.11 20.47
N PHE A 172 39.39 -1.38 21.10
CA PHE A 172 38.14 -1.64 20.41
C PHE A 172 37.74 -0.48 19.48
N LEU A 173 37.81 0.76 19.97
CA LEU A 173 37.51 1.93 19.15
C LEU A 173 38.45 2.07 17.94
N MET A 174 39.75 1.82 18.10
CA MET A 174 40.70 1.95 16.99
C MET A 174 40.59 0.80 15.98
N GLU A 175 40.35 -0.43 16.44
CA GLU A 175 40.19 -1.61 15.58
C GLU A 175 38.84 -1.59 14.86
N GLU A 176 37.72 -1.39 15.57
CA GLU A 176 36.39 -1.47 14.93
C GLU A 176 35.99 -0.19 14.21
N ALA A 177 36.24 0.98 14.80
CA ALA A 177 35.73 2.22 14.21
C ALA A 177 36.65 2.78 13.11
N LEU A 178 37.96 2.49 13.18
CA LEU A 178 38.94 2.98 12.22
C LEU A 178 39.60 1.87 11.38
N ASN A 179 39.30 0.60 11.65
CA ASN A 179 39.84 -0.56 10.94
C ASN A 179 41.39 -0.56 10.89
N LEU A 180 42.01 -0.12 11.99
CA LEU A 180 43.47 -0.02 12.09
C LEU A 180 44.08 -1.38 12.47
N ASN A 181 45.11 -1.79 11.73
CA ASN A 181 45.94 -2.94 12.06
C ASN A 181 47.41 -2.66 11.70
N PRO A 182 48.14 -1.92 12.55
CA PRO A 182 49.52 -1.55 12.28
C PRO A 182 50.43 -2.78 12.31
N GLU A 183 51.04 -3.10 11.17
CA GLU A 183 52.11 -4.08 11.11
C GLU A 183 53.41 -3.46 11.63
N ILE A 184 53.96 -4.06 12.68
CA ILE A 184 55.26 -3.70 13.25
C ILE A 184 56.23 -4.86 13.01
N GLU A 185 57.25 -4.60 12.20
CA GLU A 185 58.47 -5.41 12.16
C GLU A 185 59.48 -4.84 13.19
N GLY A 186 60.07 -5.70 14.02
CA GLY A 186 61.05 -5.28 15.03
C GLY A 186 60.44 -4.68 16.30
N SER A 187 61.21 -3.83 16.99
CA SER A 187 60.75 -3.16 18.20
C SER A 187 59.87 -1.94 17.90
N LEU A 188 58.96 -1.60 18.81
CA LEU A 188 58.13 -0.41 18.68
C LEU A 188 58.98 0.88 18.61
N LYS A 189 60.17 0.90 19.23
CA LYS A 189 61.10 2.04 19.15
C LYS A 189 61.70 2.21 17.75
N GLU A 190 62.14 1.12 17.13
CA GLU A 190 62.67 1.15 15.75
C GLU A 190 61.57 1.59 14.79
N TRP A 191 60.37 1.02 14.94
CA TRP A 191 59.22 1.40 14.14
C TRP A 191 58.87 2.89 14.28
N LEU A 192 58.88 3.45 15.49
CA LEU A 192 58.63 4.88 15.72
C LEU A 192 59.69 5.78 15.06
N GLN A 193 60.93 5.32 14.96
CA GLN A 193 62.02 6.07 14.33
C GLN A 193 61.98 5.98 12.81
N GLU A 194 61.55 4.85 12.26
CA GLU A 194 61.49 4.60 10.83
C GLU A 194 60.18 5.09 10.18
N LYS A 195 59.10 5.19 10.96
CA LYS A 195 57.80 5.56 10.42
C LYS A 195 57.72 7.04 10.07
N GLY A 196 57.67 7.32 8.76
CA GLY A 196 57.57 8.69 8.23
C GLY A 196 56.21 9.37 8.43
N SER A 197 55.12 8.60 8.55
CA SER A 197 53.79 9.14 8.83
C SER A 197 52.94 8.14 9.60
N VAL A 198 52.21 8.64 10.59
CA VAL A 198 51.36 7.84 11.47
C VAL A 198 49.89 8.15 11.17
N GLU A 199 49.09 7.11 10.98
CA GLU A 199 47.65 7.24 10.85
C GLU A 199 46.99 7.61 12.18
N SER A 200 45.86 8.32 12.14
CA SER A 200 45.22 8.79 13.39
C SER A 200 44.63 7.61 14.15
N GLY A 201 45.09 7.40 15.38
CA GLY A 201 44.70 6.27 16.24
C GLY A 201 45.71 5.12 16.26
N GLU A 202 46.71 5.15 15.39
CA GLU A 202 47.70 4.09 15.25
C GLU A 202 48.64 4.01 16.47
N ILE A 203 49.13 5.14 16.98
CA ILE A 203 49.96 5.17 18.20
C ILE A 203 49.12 4.79 19.42
N ALA A 204 47.86 5.24 19.46
CA ALA A 204 46.92 4.87 20.52
C ALA A 204 46.68 3.35 20.56
N LEU A 205 46.48 2.72 19.41
CA LEU A 205 46.33 1.27 19.30
C LEU A 205 47.60 0.53 19.74
N LEU A 206 48.77 1.01 19.34
CA LEU A 206 50.04 0.43 19.75
C LEU A 206 50.30 0.56 21.25
N ALA A 207 49.88 1.67 21.86
CA ALA A 207 49.92 1.84 23.31
C ALA A 207 49.06 0.80 24.02
N SER A 208 47.87 0.46 23.51
CA SER A 208 47.03 -0.58 24.12
C SER A 208 47.54 -2.01 23.92
N THR A 209 48.21 -2.29 22.79
CA THR A 209 48.55 -3.67 22.37
C THR A 209 49.99 -4.08 22.71
N LYS A 210 50.92 -3.12 22.85
CA LYS A 210 52.35 -3.39 23.08
C LYS A 210 52.82 -3.06 24.51
N MET A 211 51.91 -3.04 25.49
CA MET A 211 52.24 -2.72 26.88
C MET A 211 53.36 -3.60 27.49
N GLY A 212 53.46 -4.86 27.08
CA GLY A 212 54.54 -5.76 27.51
C GLY A 212 55.94 -5.31 27.07
N GLU A 213 56.06 -4.56 25.98
CA GLU A 213 57.31 -3.93 25.55
C GLU A 213 57.50 -2.56 26.22
N ILE A 214 56.45 -1.73 26.18
CA ILE A 214 56.47 -0.34 26.69
C ILE A 214 56.79 -0.32 28.19
N SER A 215 56.28 -1.27 28.96
CA SER A 215 56.56 -1.44 30.40
C SER A 215 58.06 -1.56 30.74
N LYS A 216 58.90 -1.95 29.78
CA LYS A 216 60.36 -2.07 29.95
C LYS A 216 61.12 -0.76 29.67
N TRP A 217 60.45 0.26 29.15
CA TRP A 217 61.09 1.54 28.81
C TRP A 217 61.35 2.40 30.05
N THR A 218 62.23 3.39 29.90
CA THR A 218 62.45 4.37 30.98
C THR A 218 61.20 5.22 31.20
N GLU A 219 61.01 5.75 32.42
CA GLU A 219 59.83 6.58 32.71
C GLU A 219 59.67 7.78 31.77
N GLY A 220 60.77 8.39 31.34
CA GLY A 220 60.73 9.52 30.40
C GLY A 220 60.24 9.11 29.02
N GLU A 221 60.70 7.96 28.52
CA GLU A 221 60.27 7.41 27.22
C GLU A 221 58.81 6.96 27.25
N LYS A 222 58.39 6.28 28.33
CA LYS A 222 56.98 5.92 28.55
C LYS A 222 56.09 7.15 28.54
N ALA A 223 56.45 8.17 29.32
CA ALA A 223 55.70 9.41 29.43
C ALA A 223 55.54 10.11 28.08
N ALA A 224 56.62 10.22 27.29
CA ALA A 224 56.58 10.82 25.96
C ALA A 224 55.70 10.02 25.00
N PHE A 225 55.82 8.69 25.01
CA PHE A 225 55.02 7.82 24.15
C PHE A 225 53.53 7.84 24.50
N PHE A 226 53.17 7.77 25.79
CA PHE A 226 51.77 7.88 26.20
C PHE A 226 51.17 9.26 25.91
N GLN A 227 51.99 10.33 25.89
CA GLN A 227 51.53 11.63 25.42
C GLN A 227 51.16 11.61 23.94
N MET A 228 51.99 10.96 23.11
CA MET A 228 51.70 10.77 21.69
C MET A 228 50.44 9.92 21.51
N ALA A 229 50.32 8.81 22.24
CA ALA A 229 49.15 7.94 22.23
C ALA A 229 47.87 8.66 22.65
N PHE A 230 47.94 9.51 23.68
CA PHE A 230 46.80 10.30 24.15
C PHE A 230 46.38 11.37 23.13
N HIS A 231 47.33 12.09 22.54
CA HIS A 231 47.01 13.08 21.52
C HIS A 231 46.45 12.40 20.25
N ASP A 232 47.01 11.25 19.89
CA ASP A 232 46.56 10.46 18.76
C ASP A 232 45.17 9.86 18.99
N SER A 233 44.87 9.38 20.20
CA SER A 233 43.53 8.90 20.56
C SER A 233 42.49 10.03 20.52
N GLN A 234 42.83 11.23 20.99
CA GLN A 234 41.95 12.40 20.86
C GLN A 234 41.68 12.73 19.39
N LYS A 235 42.70 12.72 18.54
CA LYS A 235 42.56 12.97 17.11
C LYS A 235 41.67 11.92 16.43
N ALA A 236 41.87 10.65 16.77
CA ALA A 236 41.03 9.55 16.30
C ALA A 236 39.57 9.70 16.72
N VAL A 237 39.31 9.99 17.99
CA VAL A 237 37.96 10.24 18.51
C VAL A 237 37.30 11.43 17.80
N TRP A 238 38.03 12.52 17.59
CA TRP A 238 37.53 13.68 16.83
C TRP A 238 37.16 13.31 15.39
N LYS A 239 37.97 12.48 14.72
CA LYS A 239 37.67 11.97 13.37
C LYS A 239 36.39 11.14 13.37
N ILE A 240 36.30 10.14 14.25
CA ILE A 240 35.10 9.29 14.40
C ILE A 240 33.86 10.16 14.66
N MET A 241 33.95 11.13 15.57
CA MET A 241 32.84 12.00 15.90
C MET A 241 32.40 12.87 14.71
N THR A 242 33.36 13.35 13.91
CA THR A 242 33.08 14.13 12.70
C THR A 242 32.40 13.27 11.64
N ASP A 243 32.87 12.04 11.44
CA ASP A 243 32.29 11.08 10.49
C ASP A 243 30.87 10.70 10.91
N LEU A 244 30.63 10.42 12.19
CA LEU A 244 29.29 10.15 12.75
C LEU A 244 28.35 11.34 12.62
N LEU A 245 28.83 12.58 12.85
CA LEU A 245 28.02 13.78 12.66
C LEU A 245 27.62 13.98 11.20
N LYS A 246 28.50 13.65 10.26
CA LYS A 246 28.22 13.69 8.83
C LYS A 246 27.18 12.64 8.44
N GLU A 247 27.37 11.39 8.86
CA GLU A 247 26.44 10.29 8.62
C GLU A 247 25.03 10.61 9.16
N LYS A 248 24.96 11.13 10.40
CA LYS A 248 23.70 11.61 10.98
C LYS A 248 23.04 12.67 10.10
N GLY A 249 23.80 13.64 9.59
CA GLY A 249 23.27 14.68 8.71
C GLY A 249 22.75 14.14 7.38
N ASP A 250 23.38 13.11 6.82
CA ASP A 250 22.93 12.46 5.60
C ASP A 250 21.67 11.61 5.82
N LEU A 251 21.59 10.88 6.93
CA LEU A 251 20.38 10.15 7.35
C LEU A 251 19.19 11.08 7.59
N GLU A 252 19.39 12.23 8.24
CA GLU A 252 18.34 13.24 8.44
C GLU A 252 17.82 13.82 7.11
N ARG A 253 18.68 13.94 6.09
CA ARG A 253 18.26 14.36 4.74
C ARG A 253 17.45 13.28 4.04
N GLU A 254 17.87 12.02 4.15
CA GLU A 254 17.17 10.87 3.59
C GLU A 254 15.78 10.72 4.21
N ASP A 255 15.67 10.86 5.53
CA ASP A 255 14.41 10.77 6.25
C ASP A 255 13.42 11.85 5.79
N LYS A 256 13.86 13.12 5.68
CA LYS A 256 13.05 14.20 5.12
C LYS A 256 12.62 13.94 3.67
N ALA A 257 13.47 13.30 2.86
CA ALA A 257 13.12 12.94 1.50
C ALA A 257 12.04 11.84 1.46
N LYS A 258 12.17 10.82 2.31
CA LYS A 258 11.16 9.76 2.48
C LYS A 258 9.83 10.31 2.99
N GLU A 259 9.84 11.20 3.97
CA GLU A 259 8.63 11.85 4.50
C GLU A 259 7.90 12.65 3.40
N ARG A 260 8.64 13.41 2.58
CA ARG A 260 8.06 14.12 1.42
C ARG A 260 7.47 13.17 0.40
N ARG A 261 8.11 12.02 0.15
CA ARG A 261 7.60 11.00 -0.76
C ARG A 261 6.34 10.34 -0.21
N LEU A 262 6.29 10.04 1.09
CA LEU A 262 5.12 9.48 1.77
C LEU A 262 3.91 10.42 1.60
N LYS A 263 4.06 11.71 1.94
CA LYS A 263 3.00 12.71 1.80
C LYS A 263 2.46 12.82 0.37
N ARG A 264 3.33 12.68 -0.65
CA ARG A 264 2.90 12.66 -2.07
C ARG A 264 2.10 11.40 -2.40
N LEU A 265 2.51 10.24 -1.90
CA LEU A 265 1.80 8.98 -2.12
C LEU A 265 0.46 8.94 -1.39
N GLU A 266 0.39 9.46 -0.17
CA GLU A 266 -0.87 9.61 0.58
C GLU A 266 -1.85 10.48 -0.19
N LYS A 267 -1.40 11.65 -0.69
CA LYS A 267 -2.23 12.51 -1.53
C LYS A 267 -2.73 11.79 -2.79
N LEU A 268 -1.84 11.11 -3.51
CA LEU A 268 -2.23 10.34 -4.71
C LEU A 268 -3.24 9.23 -4.39
N ASN A 269 -3.12 8.61 -3.22
CA ASN A 269 -4.07 7.58 -2.80
C ASN A 269 -5.44 8.18 -2.48
N THR A 270 -5.49 9.32 -1.79
CA THR A 270 -6.74 10.06 -1.56
C THR A 270 -7.39 10.49 -2.87
N ASP A 271 -6.62 11.10 -3.79
CA ASP A 271 -7.11 11.51 -5.12
C ASP A 271 -7.68 10.31 -5.89
N ARG A 272 -7.05 9.13 -5.78
CA ARG A 272 -7.53 7.88 -6.39
C ARG A 272 -8.81 7.38 -5.73
N GLU A 273 -8.90 7.39 -4.41
CA GLU A 273 -10.10 6.95 -3.68
C GLU A 273 -11.32 7.82 -4.03
N GLU A 274 -11.12 9.13 -4.17
CA GLU A 274 -12.15 10.06 -4.62
C GLU A 274 -12.60 9.77 -6.06
N ALA A 275 -11.66 9.50 -6.97
CA ALA A 275 -11.97 9.12 -8.35
C ALA A 275 -12.73 7.79 -8.43
N ASP A 276 -12.31 6.77 -7.66
CA ASP A 276 -12.98 5.47 -7.59
C ASP A 276 -14.41 5.61 -7.03
N ALA A 277 -14.61 6.47 -6.02
CA ALA A 277 -15.93 6.77 -5.49
C ALA A 277 -16.85 7.46 -6.51
N ALA A 278 -16.30 8.42 -7.28
CA ALA A 278 -17.03 9.10 -8.35
C ALA A 278 -17.47 8.12 -9.45
N LEU A 279 -16.56 7.25 -9.90
CA LEU A 279 -16.85 6.22 -10.89
C LEU A 279 -17.91 5.22 -10.41
N LYS A 280 -17.82 4.76 -9.15
CA LYS A 280 -18.86 3.88 -8.57
C LYS A 280 -20.24 4.53 -8.58
N LYS A 281 -20.31 5.84 -8.29
CA LYS A 281 -21.57 6.59 -8.34
C LYS A 281 -22.10 6.69 -9.77
N GLU A 282 -21.23 6.92 -10.75
CA GLU A 282 -21.61 6.98 -12.16
C GLU A 282 -22.11 5.63 -12.67
N ILE A 283 -21.41 4.54 -12.35
CA ILE A 283 -21.82 3.16 -12.68
C ILE A 283 -23.20 2.87 -12.09
N GLY A 284 -23.42 3.12 -10.80
CA GLY A 284 -24.74 2.91 -10.18
C GLY A 284 -25.85 3.75 -10.83
N GLY A 285 -25.52 4.96 -11.30
CA GLY A 285 -26.45 5.79 -12.08
C GLY A 285 -26.77 5.21 -13.46
N LEU A 286 -25.79 4.62 -14.15
CA LEU A 286 -25.98 3.96 -15.44
C LEU A 286 -26.76 2.64 -15.30
N GLU A 287 -26.45 1.84 -14.29
CA GLU A 287 -27.19 0.62 -13.97
C GLU A 287 -28.67 0.91 -13.67
N GLY A 288 -28.94 1.98 -12.92
CA GLY A 288 -30.31 2.44 -12.67
C GLY A 288 -31.06 2.86 -13.95
N LYS A 289 -30.37 3.55 -14.88
CA LYS A 289 -30.95 3.91 -16.19
C LYS A 289 -31.19 2.68 -17.06
N LEU A 290 -30.28 1.72 -17.05
CA LEU A 290 -30.42 0.46 -17.80
C LEU A 290 -31.64 -0.32 -17.31
N ALA A 291 -31.77 -0.51 -15.99
CA ALA A 291 -32.92 -1.20 -15.40
C ALA A 291 -34.25 -0.51 -15.73
N ALA A 292 -34.30 0.83 -15.73
CA ALA A 292 -35.49 1.57 -16.12
C ALA A 292 -35.82 1.40 -17.62
N ALA A 293 -34.82 1.41 -18.49
CA ALA A 293 -35.01 1.19 -19.92
C ALA A 293 -35.49 -0.25 -20.23
N GLU A 294 -34.93 -1.25 -19.55
CA GLU A 294 -35.37 -2.64 -19.66
C GLU A 294 -36.83 -2.82 -19.22
N ALA A 295 -37.24 -2.18 -18.12
CA ALA A 295 -38.63 -2.22 -17.65
C ALA A 295 -39.61 -1.59 -18.66
N GLU A 296 -39.25 -0.44 -19.27
CA GLU A 296 -40.08 0.19 -20.32
C GLU A 296 -40.12 -0.64 -21.60
N LEU A 297 -39.01 -1.28 -21.99
CA LEU A 297 -38.99 -2.19 -23.14
C LEU A 297 -39.89 -3.40 -22.90
N GLU A 298 -39.87 -4.00 -21.72
CA GLU A 298 -40.73 -5.14 -21.39
C GLU A 298 -42.22 -4.74 -21.37
N LYS A 299 -42.54 -3.55 -20.86
CA LYS A 299 -43.89 -2.99 -20.92
C LYS A 299 -44.35 -2.77 -22.36
N THR A 300 -43.47 -2.25 -23.22
CA THR A 300 -43.77 -2.05 -24.65
C THR A 300 -43.97 -3.39 -25.35
N ARG A 301 -43.11 -4.37 -25.07
CA ARG A 301 -43.18 -5.72 -25.63
C ARG A 301 -44.49 -6.42 -25.26
N THR A 302 -44.89 -6.35 -23.99
CA THR A 302 -46.15 -6.96 -23.51
C THR A 302 -47.37 -6.29 -24.15
N SER A 303 -47.36 -4.96 -24.31
CA SER A 303 -48.41 -4.23 -25.04
C SER A 303 -48.49 -4.64 -26.51
N MET A 304 -47.35 -4.69 -27.22
CA MET A 304 -47.29 -5.09 -28.63
C MET A 304 -47.73 -6.54 -28.83
N GLN A 305 -47.41 -7.42 -27.89
CA GLN A 305 -47.84 -8.82 -27.94
C GLN A 305 -49.37 -8.92 -27.79
N ALA A 306 -49.96 -8.17 -26.87
CA ALA A 306 -51.42 -8.12 -26.71
C ALA A 306 -52.13 -7.58 -27.97
N GLU A 307 -51.56 -6.55 -28.61
CA GLU A 307 -52.07 -6.01 -29.88
C GLU A 307 -51.97 -7.03 -31.02
N LYS A 308 -50.83 -7.71 -31.15
CA LYS A 308 -50.63 -8.80 -32.12
C LYS A 308 -51.69 -9.90 -31.95
N ASP A 309 -51.92 -10.34 -30.71
CA ASP A 309 -52.88 -11.41 -30.42
C ASP A 309 -54.32 -10.96 -30.76
N SER A 310 -54.65 -9.69 -30.49
CA SER A 310 -55.94 -9.10 -30.89
C SER A 310 -56.12 -9.05 -32.41
N LEU A 311 -55.10 -8.60 -33.15
CA LEU A 311 -55.12 -8.56 -34.61
C LEU A 311 -55.23 -9.97 -35.21
N MET A 312 -54.54 -10.96 -34.64
CA MET A 312 -54.66 -12.36 -35.07
C MET A 312 -56.09 -12.88 -34.88
N GLN A 313 -56.74 -12.59 -33.76
CA GLN A 313 -58.14 -12.95 -33.53
C GLN A 313 -59.06 -12.31 -34.57
N GLN A 314 -58.89 -11.01 -34.83
CA GLN A 314 -59.66 -10.29 -35.86
C GLN A 314 -59.47 -10.91 -37.25
N HIS A 315 -58.22 -11.22 -37.63
CA HIS A 315 -57.92 -11.87 -38.90
C HIS A 315 -58.63 -13.22 -39.03
N ILE A 316 -58.55 -14.08 -38.00
CA ILE A 316 -59.24 -15.38 -38.00
C ILE A 316 -60.75 -15.20 -38.21
N SER A 317 -61.38 -14.25 -37.50
CA SER A 317 -62.81 -13.97 -37.67
C SER A 317 -63.16 -13.51 -39.09
N LEU A 318 -62.33 -12.66 -39.71
CA LEU A 318 -62.54 -12.20 -41.08
C LEU A 318 -62.37 -13.33 -42.09
N THR A 319 -61.36 -14.20 -41.94
CA THR A 319 -61.15 -15.34 -42.84
C THR A 319 -62.31 -16.34 -42.76
N GLN A 320 -62.84 -16.60 -41.55
CA GLN A 320 -64.03 -17.45 -41.38
C GLN A 320 -65.28 -16.83 -42.03
N ALA A 321 -65.46 -15.51 -41.90
CA ALA A 321 -66.57 -14.80 -42.54
C ALA A 321 -66.45 -14.78 -44.08
N ALA A 322 -65.23 -14.73 -44.62
CA ALA A 322 -64.97 -14.80 -46.06
C ALA A 322 -65.22 -16.22 -46.61
N ALA A 323 -64.72 -17.25 -45.93
CA ALA A 323 -64.94 -18.65 -46.32
C ALA A 323 -66.43 -19.04 -46.31
N ALA A 324 -67.23 -18.45 -45.40
CA ALA A 324 -68.68 -18.65 -45.38
C ALA A 324 -69.42 -17.95 -46.54
N ARG A 325 -68.78 -17.01 -47.25
CA ARG A 325 -69.37 -16.29 -48.41
C ARG A 325 -69.04 -16.94 -49.75
N GLU A 326 -68.03 -17.80 -49.83
CA GLU A 326 -67.58 -18.43 -51.08
C GLU A 326 -68.29 -19.76 -51.40
N SER A 327 -69.33 -20.16 -50.64
CA SER A 327 -70.08 -21.41 -50.89
C SER A 327 -71.29 -21.28 -51.84
N ASP A 328 -71.34 -20.23 -52.68
CA ASP A 328 -72.37 -20.07 -53.72
C ASP A 328 -71.77 -20.37 -55.12
N ASP A 329 -72.35 -21.36 -55.79
CA ASP A 329 -71.98 -22.01 -57.05
C ASP A 329 -71.80 -21.01 -58.23
N PHE A 330 -70.57 -20.76 -58.67
CA PHE A 330 -70.24 -19.79 -59.73
C PHE A 330 -69.88 -20.52 -61.04
N ARG A 331 -70.86 -20.71 -61.94
CA ARG A 331 -70.64 -21.14 -63.33
C ARG A 331 -70.56 -19.93 -64.26
N LEU A 332 -69.56 -19.91 -65.15
CA LEU A 332 -69.28 -18.77 -66.04
C LEU A 332 -70.22 -18.66 -67.26
N VAL A 333 -70.81 -19.76 -67.73
CA VAL A 333 -71.80 -19.78 -68.83
C VAL A 333 -73.07 -20.46 -68.32
N LYS A 334 -74.23 -19.82 -68.52
CA LYS A 334 -75.55 -20.30 -68.03
C LYS A 334 -76.53 -20.62 -69.16
N GLU A 335 -76.19 -20.24 -70.38
CA GLU A 335 -76.97 -20.40 -71.60
C GLU A 335 -76.94 -21.85 -72.07
N SER A 336 -78.09 -22.44 -72.40
CA SER A 336 -78.27 -23.87 -72.72
C SER A 336 -78.57 -24.20 -74.18
N ASP A 337 -78.33 -23.27 -75.09
CA ASP A 337 -78.60 -23.41 -76.51
C ASP A 337 -77.34 -23.63 -77.36
N PHE A 338 -76.25 -24.16 -76.80
CA PHE A 338 -75.11 -24.66 -77.58
C PHE A 338 -74.62 -26.02 -77.11
N VAL A 339 -73.77 -26.62 -77.94
CA VAL A 339 -72.95 -27.77 -77.58
C VAL A 339 -71.51 -27.58 -78.03
N LEU A 340 -70.56 -28.03 -77.22
CA LEU A 340 -69.14 -28.10 -77.52
C LEU A 340 -68.76 -29.56 -77.83
N ILE A 341 -68.26 -29.80 -79.03
CA ILE A 341 -67.69 -31.08 -79.45
C ILE A 341 -66.18 -31.03 -79.22
N THR A 342 -65.65 -31.92 -78.40
CA THR A 342 -64.23 -31.95 -78.01
C THR A 342 -63.73 -33.38 -77.81
N ARG A 343 -62.41 -33.59 -77.78
CA ARG A 343 -61.81 -34.83 -77.24
C ARG A 343 -61.34 -34.69 -75.79
N SER A 344 -61.34 -33.47 -75.26
CA SER A 344 -60.97 -33.19 -73.87
C SER A 344 -61.97 -33.79 -72.89
N ASP A 345 -61.52 -34.06 -71.67
CA ASP A 345 -62.39 -34.60 -70.64
C ASP A 345 -63.39 -33.54 -70.21
N ARG A 346 -64.62 -33.97 -69.93
CA ARG A 346 -65.71 -33.10 -69.49
C ARG A 346 -65.39 -32.46 -68.14
N GLU A 347 -64.62 -33.15 -67.30
CA GLU A 347 -64.16 -32.66 -66.00
C GLU A 347 -63.26 -31.42 -66.12
N ASP A 348 -62.52 -31.29 -67.23
CA ASP A 348 -61.67 -30.12 -67.47
C ASP A 348 -62.49 -28.81 -67.54
N TYR A 349 -63.78 -28.92 -67.86
CA TYR A 349 -64.72 -27.80 -67.99
C TYR A 349 -65.67 -27.67 -66.79
N ALA A 350 -65.53 -28.46 -65.73
CA ALA A 350 -66.55 -28.64 -64.67
C ALA A 350 -67.00 -27.35 -63.95
N ASN A 351 -66.18 -26.29 -63.97
CA ASN A 351 -66.49 -24.98 -63.36
C ASN A 351 -66.78 -23.88 -64.39
N LEU A 352 -66.71 -24.19 -65.69
CA LEU A 352 -66.74 -23.24 -66.79
C LEU A 352 -68.00 -23.40 -67.64
N LEU A 353 -68.32 -24.63 -68.02
CA LEU A 353 -69.48 -24.96 -68.83
C LEU A 353 -70.32 -26.04 -68.12
N PRO A 354 -71.66 -25.96 -68.20
CA PRO A 354 -72.54 -27.06 -67.84
C PRO A 354 -72.11 -28.35 -68.54
N ALA A 355 -72.06 -29.44 -67.77
CA ALA A 355 -71.65 -30.73 -68.27
C ALA A 355 -72.50 -31.09 -69.51
N GLU A 356 -73.81 -30.88 -69.45
CA GLU A 356 -74.80 -31.22 -70.49
C GLU A 356 -74.48 -30.64 -71.87
N GLN A 357 -73.67 -29.59 -71.94
CA GLN A 357 -73.30 -28.87 -73.17
C GLN A 357 -72.00 -29.37 -73.79
N ILE A 358 -71.39 -30.42 -73.25
CA ILE A 358 -70.13 -30.96 -73.75
C ILE A 358 -70.36 -32.38 -74.26
N ILE A 359 -70.09 -32.57 -75.55
CA ILE A 359 -70.03 -33.88 -76.20
C ILE A 359 -68.56 -34.23 -76.40
N THR A 360 -68.12 -35.29 -75.73
CA THR A 360 -66.77 -35.83 -75.91
C THR A 360 -66.81 -36.99 -76.90
N ILE A 361 -66.19 -36.81 -78.07
CA ILE A 361 -66.08 -37.88 -79.09
C ILE A 361 -64.65 -38.43 -79.15
N ARG A 362 -64.48 -39.70 -79.54
CA ARG A 362 -63.15 -40.30 -79.76
C ARG A 362 -62.84 -40.43 -81.24
N ASP A 363 -63.81 -40.83 -82.03
CA ASP A 363 -63.78 -40.83 -83.50
C ASP A 363 -64.84 -39.87 -84.03
N THR A 364 -64.60 -39.33 -85.22
CA THR A 364 -65.56 -38.55 -86.00
C THR A 364 -66.87 -39.29 -86.27
N GLN A 365 -66.85 -40.63 -86.34
CA GLN A 365 -68.06 -41.45 -86.48
C GLN A 365 -68.93 -41.47 -85.22
N ASP A 366 -68.35 -41.25 -84.03
CA ASP A 366 -69.09 -41.24 -82.76
C ASP A 366 -70.13 -40.11 -82.73
N LEU A 367 -69.93 -39.06 -83.53
CA LEU A 367 -70.89 -37.97 -83.63
C LEU A 367 -72.24 -38.43 -84.19
N LEU A 368 -72.25 -39.43 -85.10
CA LEU A 368 -73.48 -40.00 -85.66
C LEU A 368 -74.34 -40.71 -84.61
N GLU A 369 -73.72 -41.17 -83.52
CA GLU A 369 -74.42 -41.81 -82.40
C GLU A 369 -75.05 -40.80 -81.44
N HIS A 370 -74.67 -39.52 -81.54
CA HIS A 370 -75.19 -38.44 -80.70
C HIS A 370 -76.35 -37.73 -81.40
N GLN A 371 -77.57 -37.89 -80.88
CA GLN A 371 -78.69 -37.04 -81.25
C GLN A 371 -78.58 -35.71 -80.52
N LEU A 372 -78.42 -34.62 -81.27
CA LEU A 372 -78.45 -33.27 -80.71
C LEU A 372 -79.88 -32.96 -80.23
N GLU A 373 -80.01 -32.50 -78.99
CA GLU A 373 -81.29 -32.06 -78.44
C GLU A 373 -81.91 -30.93 -79.29
N SER A 374 -83.24 -30.86 -79.33
CA SER A 374 -84.00 -29.89 -80.13
C SER A 374 -83.81 -28.43 -79.69
N GLY A 375 -83.29 -28.19 -78.47
CA GLY A 375 -83.03 -26.87 -77.92
C GLY A 375 -81.67 -26.25 -78.26
N ILE A 376 -80.73 -27.02 -78.81
CA ILE A 376 -79.40 -26.54 -79.18
C ILE A 376 -79.47 -25.74 -80.49
N LYS A 377 -78.98 -24.51 -80.48
CA LYS A 377 -78.92 -23.59 -81.63
C LYS A 377 -77.53 -23.50 -82.26
N TYR A 378 -76.47 -23.65 -81.47
CA TYR A 378 -75.09 -23.48 -81.94
C TYR A 378 -74.23 -24.70 -81.65
N ILE A 379 -73.32 -25.01 -82.57
CA ILE A 379 -72.34 -26.09 -82.40
C ILE A 379 -70.93 -25.49 -82.40
N PHE A 380 -70.17 -25.70 -81.34
CA PHE A 380 -68.77 -25.33 -81.27
C PHE A 380 -67.90 -26.58 -81.39
N VAL A 381 -66.89 -26.55 -82.24
CA VAL A 381 -65.94 -27.66 -82.41
C VAL A 381 -64.59 -27.22 -81.88
N HIS A 382 -64.06 -27.94 -80.89
CA HIS A 382 -62.72 -27.67 -80.38
C HIS A 382 -61.66 -28.16 -81.38
N SER A 383 -61.19 -27.29 -82.28
CA SER A 383 -60.34 -27.66 -83.41
C SER A 383 -59.06 -28.37 -83.00
N ASP A 384 -58.45 -27.95 -81.88
CA ASP A 384 -57.17 -28.49 -81.42
C ASP A 384 -57.29 -29.94 -80.92
N SER A 385 -58.51 -30.44 -80.76
CA SER A 385 -58.80 -31.83 -80.43
C SER A 385 -58.76 -32.78 -81.65
N PHE A 386 -58.70 -32.23 -82.87
CA PHE A 386 -58.84 -32.99 -84.12
C PHE A 386 -57.71 -32.65 -85.11
N SER A 387 -57.29 -33.63 -85.91
CA SER A 387 -56.40 -33.36 -87.05
C SER A 387 -57.16 -32.62 -88.16
N SER A 388 -56.46 -31.90 -89.05
CA SER A 388 -57.11 -31.14 -90.13
C SER A 388 -57.98 -32.01 -91.06
N LYS A 389 -57.65 -33.30 -91.22
CA LYS A 389 -58.46 -34.25 -91.99
C LYS A 389 -59.74 -34.65 -91.24
N GLU A 390 -59.66 -34.85 -89.93
CA GLU A 390 -60.81 -35.18 -89.09
C GLU A 390 -61.74 -33.97 -88.93
N GLN A 391 -61.18 -32.76 -88.80
CA GLN A 391 -61.96 -31.53 -88.72
C GLN A 391 -62.77 -31.30 -90.01
N PHE A 392 -62.16 -31.49 -91.18
CA PHE A 392 -62.88 -31.41 -92.45
C PHE A 392 -64.05 -32.40 -92.53
N TYR A 393 -63.86 -33.63 -92.03
CA TYR A 393 -64.91 -34.64 -92.01
C TYR A 393 -65.99 -34.35 -90.96
N LEU A 394 -65.62 -33.78 -89.80
CA LEU A 394 -66.56 -33.32 -88.79
C LEU A 394 -67.42 -32.17 -89.30
N ASP A 395 -66.83 -31.22 -90.03
CA ASP A 395 -67.55 -30.11 -90.63
C ASP A 395 -68.61 -30.63 -91.64
N GLU A 396 -68.26 -31.60 -92.50
CA GLU A 396 -69.23 -32.27 -93.40
C GLU A 396 -70.35 -32.99 -92.63
N LEU A 397 -70.02 -33.64 -91.50
CA LEU A 397 -71.03 -34.31 -90.65
C LEU A 397 -71.94 -33.32 -89.92
N ILE A 398 -71.39 -32.18 -89.49
CA ILE A 398 -72.11 -31.15 -88.75
C ILE A 398 -73.05 -30.37 -89.67
N GLU A 399 -72.65 -30.13 -90.93
CA GLU A 399 -73.51 -29.55 -91.96
C GLU A 399 -74.83 -30.33 -92.13
N ALA A 400 -74.82 -31.65 -91.91
CA ALA A 400 -76.03 -32.47 -91.97
C ALA A 400 -77.07 -32.16 -90.87
N TYR A 401 -76.69 -31.46 -89.79
CA TYR A 401 -77.59 -31.10 -88.69
C TYR A 401 -78.35 -29.78 -88.91
N ASP A 402 -78.10 -29.06 -90.02
CA ASP A 402 -78.76 -27.77 -90.36
C ASP A 402 -78.69 -26.75 -89.21
N ARG A 403 -77.51 -26.63 -88.57
CA ARG A 403 -77.25 -25.73 -87.45
C ARG A 403 -75.97 -24.93 -87.66
N PRO A 404 -75.94 -23.64 -87.27
CA PRO A 404 -74.73 -22.83 -87.32
C PRO A 404 -73.63 -23.45 -86.45
N PHE A 405 -72.44 -23.65 -87.03
CA PHE A 405 -71.29 -24.18 -86.32
C PHE A 405 -70.02 -23.35 -86.49
N LYS A 406 -69.13 -23.41 -85.50
CA LYS A 406 -67.86 -22.69 -85.51
C LYS A 406 -66.76 -23.47 -84.81
N SER A 407 -65.56 -23.49 -85.39
CA SER A 407 -64.38 -24.04 -84.73
C SER A 407 -63.77 -23.03 -83.74
N VAL A 408 -63.46 -23.50 -82.54
CA VAL A 408 -62.79 -22.77 -81.45
C VAL A 408 -61.49 -23.47 -81.09
N SER A 409 -60.45 -22.71 -80.76
CA SER A 409 -59.09 -23.24 -80.55
C SER A 409 -58.45 -22.75 -79.24
N GLY A 410 -57.41 -23.45 -78.79
CA GLY A 410 -56.65 -23.18 -77.57
C GLY A 410 -56.99 -24.09 -76.40
N GLY A 411 -56.41 -23.82 -75.22
CA GLY A 411 -56.75 -24.56 -74.01
C GLY A 411 -58.18 -24.28 -73.52
N VAL A 412 -58.66 -25.09 -72.56
CA VAL A 412 -60.02 -25.03 -71.96
C VAL A 412 -60.50 -23.60 -71.70
N SER A 413 -59.71 -22.77 -71.00
CA SER A 413 -60.09 -21.38 -70.70
C SER A 413 -60.19 -20.47 -71.93
N ALA A 414 -59.40 -20.73 -72.98
CA ALA A 414 -59.46 -19.98 -74.23
C ALA A 414 -60.69 -20.38 -75.04
N VAL A 415 -61.00 -21.68 -75.11
CA VAL A 415 -62.21 -22.22 -75.73
C VAL A 415 -63.46 -21.64 -75.06
N THR A 416 -63.57 -21.69 -73.73
CA THR A 416 -64.71 -21.09 -73.00
C THR A 416 -64.86 -19.60 -73.27
N ARG A 417 -63.75 -18.83 -73.29
CA ARG A 417 -63.81 -17.40 -73.62
C ARG A 417 -64.29 -17.13 -75.04
N GLN A 418 -63.86 -17.95 -76.01
CA GLN A 418 -64.33 -17.80 -77.38
C GLN A 418 -65.84 -18.08 -77.47
N ILE A 419 -66.34 -19.13 -76.82
CA ILE A 419 -67.78 -19.43 -76.75
C ILE A 419 -68.56 -18.25 -76.12
N ILE A 420 -68.10 -17.72 -74.98
CA ILE A 420 -68.71 -16.54 -74.34
C ILE A 420 -68.72 -15.35 -75.31
N TYR A 421 -67.59 -15.09 -75.97
CA TYR A 421 -67.46 -14.00 -76.93
C TYR A 421 -68.44 -14.12 -78.11
N TYR A 422 -68.75 -15.35 -78.56
CA TYR A 422 -69.77 -15.58 -79.58
C TYR A 422 -71.19 -15.28 -79.08
N PHE A 423 -71.51 -15.62 -77.82
CA PHE A 423 -72.80 -15.29 -77.21
C PHE A 423 -72.98 -13.80 -76.90
N GLU A 424 -71.90 -13.09 -76.57
CA GLU A 424 -71.91 -11.65 -76.28
C GLU A 424 -72.04 -10.77 -77.55
N GLY A 425 -72.11 -11.36 -78.75
CA GLY A 425 -72.65 -10.69 -79.94
C GLY A 425 -71.64 -10.07 -80.91
N ALA A 426 -70.37 -10.45 -80.88
CA ALA A 426 -69.34 -9.85 -81.75
C ALA A 426 -69.21 -10.48 -83.17
N MET A 427 -69.83 -11.63 -83.47
CA MET A 427 -69.75 -12.30 -84.79
C MET A 427 -70.95 -13.21 -85.12
N ILE A 428 -72.18 -12.81 -84.83
CA ILE A 428 -73.38 -13.55 -85.30
C ILE A 428 -73.50 -13.56 -86.85
N ASN A 429 -72.77 -12.67 -87.53
CA ASN A 429 -72.71 -12.60 -89.00
C ASN A 429 -71.59 -13.44 -89.65
N GLU A 430 -70.80 -14.21 -88.89
CA GLU A 430 -69.70 -15.05 -89.40
C GLU A 430 -69.77 -16.52 -88.96
N ILE A 431 -70.92 -16.95 -88.44
CA ILE A 431 -71.22 -18.37 -88.33
C ILE A 431 -71.74 -18.79 -89.71
N ASN A 432 -71.07 -19.77 -90.33
CA ASN A 432 -71.48 -20.27 -91.64
C ASN A 432 -72.97 -20.65 -91.55
N THR A 433 -73.78 -20.03 -92.41
CA THR A 433 -75.21 -20.33 -92.59
C THR A 433 -75.39 -21.24 -93.77
#